data_AF-A0A7Z0LU16-F1
#
_entry.id   AF-A0A7Z0LU16-F1
#
_cell.length_a   1.000
_cell.length_b   1.000
_cell.length_c   1.000
_cell.angle_alpha   90.00
_cell.angle_beta   90.00
_cell.angle_gamma   90.00
#
_symmetry.space_group_name_H-M   'P 1'
#
loop_
_entity.id
_entity.type
_entity.pdbx_description
1 polymer ?
#
loop_
_entity_poly.entity_id
_entity_poly.type
_entity_poly.pdbx_seq_one_letter_code
_entity_poly.pdbx_strand_id
1 'polypeptide(L)'
;MFNFLKGDKSMVTATKIGASDTATKIGTSDTATANDIVKVSPEELVKRMVASNPNVMGKMPERRLKSIVRGTLVALAQEVNECQEGRLQVPGLGRITIRQTEVEKDGSPATVKRVMLNPAKPKPKV
;
A
#
# COMPACT_ATOMS: atom_id res chain seq x y z
N MET A 1 32.56 58.15 25.25
CA MET A 1 31.33 58.97 25.25
C MET A 1 30.17 58.03 24.94
N PHE A 2 29.27 57.86 25.90
CA PHE A 2 28.10 56.99 25.82
C PHE A 2 26.93 57.75 25.19
N ASN A 3 26.11 57.07 24.39
CA ASN A 3 24.70 57.42 24.24
C ASN A 3 23.85 56.15 24.11
N PHE A 4 23.16 55.86 25.22
CA PHE A 4 22.15 54.83 25.41
C PHE A 4 20.83 55.26 24.75
N LEU A 5 20.25 54.41 23.89
CA LEU A 5 18.80 54.41 23.68
C LEU A 5 18.20 53.18 24.34
N LYS A 6 17.35 53.44 25.34
CA LYS A 6 16.49 52.48 26.04
C LYS A 6 15.39 52.04 25.09
N GLY A 7 15.25 50.73 24.89
CA GLY A 7 14.05 50.09 24.36
C GLY A 7 13.63 49.01 25.35
N ASP A 8 12.48 49.22 25.98
CA ASP A 8 11.99 48.46 27.13
C ASP A 8 11.57 47.03 26.80
N LYS A 9 11.64 46.23 27.87
CA LYS A 9 11.31 44.81 27.99
C LYS A 9 9.82 44.54 27.74
N SER A 10 9.51 43.50 26.95
CA SER A 10 8.27 42.75 27.11
C SER A 10 8.48 41.25 26.85
N MET A 11 8.52 40.52 27.96
CA MET A 11 7.97 39.19 28.25
C MET A 11 8.25 37.98 27.34
N VAL A 12 8.96 37.05 28.00
CA VAL A 12 8.98 35.59 27.89
C VAL A 12 7.63 34.94 27.61
N THR A 13 7.61 33.97 26.68
CA THR A 13 7.09 32.61 26.97
C THR A 13 7.76 31.59 26.07
N ALA A 14 8.45 30.64 26.70
CA ALA A 14 8.96 29.44 26.08
C ALA A 14 7.79 28.54 25.64
N THR A 15 7.78 28.12 24.39
CA THR A 15 6.98 26.97 23.96
C THR A 15 7.91 25.90 23.45
N LYS A 16 8.13 24.94 24.34
CA LYS A 16 8.76 23.64 24.13
C LYS A 16 7.91 22.86 23.13
N ILE A 17 8.29 22.84 21.84
CA ILE A 17 7.69 21.91 20.88
C ILE A 17 8.42 20.59 21.06
N GLY A 18 7.82 19.74 21.90
CA GLY A 18 8.26 18.39 22.16
C GLY A 18 8.25 17.55 20.89
N ALA A 19 9.24 16.66 20.82
CA ALA A 19 9.23 15.50 19.96
C ALA A 19 7.92 14.73 20.18
N SER A 20 7.05 14.71 19.15
CA SER A 20 5.98 13.73 19.08
C SER A 20 6.47 12.59 18.21
N ASP A 21 6.90 11.54 18.89
CA ASP A 21 7.05 10.19 18.37
C ASP A 21 5.91 9.87 17.40
N THR A 22 6.25 9.69 16.12
CA THR A 22 5.37 9.05 15.14
C THR A 22 5.31 7.56 15.45
N ALA A 23 4.65 7.23 16.56
CA ALA A 23 4.14 5.90 16.82
C ALA A 23 3.07 5.61 15.75
N THR A 24 3.47 4.81 14.76
CA THR A 24 2.55 4.26 13.76
C THR A 24 1.54 3.38 14.50
N LYS A 25 0.37 3.94 14.81
CA LYS A 25 -0.80 3.20 15.28
C LYS A 25 -1.21 2.22 14.20
N ILE A 26 -0.92 0.94 14.41
CA ILE A 26 -1.61 -0.15 13.71
C ILE A 26 -3.00 -0.23 14.34
N GLY A 27 -3.94 0.53 13.79
CA GLY A 27 -5.35 0.46 14.14
C GLY A 27 -6.00 -0.69 13.38
N THR A 28 -6.29 -1.77 14.11
CA THR A 28 -7.28 -2.77 13.72
C THR A 28 -8.68 -2.15 13.71
N SER A 29 -9.41 -2.43 12.63
CA SER A 29 -10.88 -2.49 12.48
C SER A 29 -11.71 -1.40 13.15
N ASP A 30 -12.41 -0.60 12.34
CA ASP A 30 -13.88 -0.56 12.39
C ASP A 30 -14.47 0.26 11.23
N THR A 31 -15.45 -0.35 10.56
CA THR A 31 -16.38 0.24 9.56
C THR A 31 -15.76 0.94 8.35
N ALA A 32 -15.37 0.15 7.34
CA ALA A 32 -15.11 0.69 6.01
C ALA A 32 -16.43 1.04 5.32
N THR A 33 -16.69 2.34 5.10
CA THR A 33 -17.67 2.82 4.14
C THR A 33 -17.28 2.35 2.73
N ALA A 34 -18.27 2.07 1.86
CA ALA A 34 -18.07 1.41 0.55
C ALA A 34 -17.10 2.11 -0.44
N ASN A 35 -16.55 3.28 -0.09
CA ASN A 35 -15.64 4.06 -0.91
C ASN A 35 -14.23 4.23 -0.32
N ASP A 36 -13.92 3.66 0.86
CA ASP A 36 -12.59 3.78 1.45
C ASP A 36 -11.64 2.72 0.88
N ILE A 37 -10.96 3.09 -0.21
CA ILE A 37 -9.93 2.26 -0.83
C ILE A 37 -8.69 2.29 0.07
N VAL A 38 -8.44 1.19 0.79
CA VAL A 38 -7.18 0.99 1.53
C VAL A 38 -6.05 0.78 0.53
N LYS A 39 -5.16 1.77 0.41
CA LYS A 39 -3.97 1.70 -0.44
C LYS A 39 -2.84 1.02 0.32
N VAL A 40 -2.27 -0.04 -0.26
CA VAL A 40 -1.09 -0.72 0.26
C VAL A 40 0.11 -0.40 -0.62
N SER A 41 1.17 0.15 -0.02
CA SER A 41 2.39 0.53 -0.74
C SER A 41 3.40 -0.63 -0.83
N PRO A 42 4.29 -0.66 -1.86
CA PRO A 42 5.37 -1.64 -1.92
C PRO A 42 6.27 -1.64 -0.67
N GLU A 43 6.48 -0.47 -0.07
CA GLU A 43 7.25 -0.31 1.16
C GLU A 43 6.59 -1.03 2.34
N GLU A 44 5.27 -0.92 2.48
CA GLU A 44 4.52 -1.65 3.51
C GLU A 44 4.56 -3.16 3.30
N LEU A 45 4.49 -3.63 2.05
CA LEU A 45 4.63 -5.05 1.73
C LEU A 45 6.01 -5.59 2.12
N VAL A 46 7.08 -4.83 1.83
CA VAL A 46 8.44 -5.19 2.25
C VAL A 46 8.54 -5.26 3.77
N LYS A 47 8.00 -4.28 4.51
CA LYS A 47 7.98 -4.30 5.98
C LYS A 47 7.27 -5.55 6.52
N ARG A 48 6.10 -5.89 5.98
CA ARG A 48 5.35 -7.11 6.39
C ARG A 48 6.14 -8.38 6.07
N MET A 49 6.79 -8.43 4.91
CA MET A 49 7.60 -9.57 4.50
C MET A 49 8.80 -9.78 5.43
N VAL A 50 9.56 -8.74 5.75
CA VAL A 50 10.69 -8.79 6.69
C VAL A 50 10.22 -9.15 8.10
N ALA A 51 9.10 -8.61 8.57
CA ALA A 51 8.51 -8.96 9.86
C ALA A 51 8.11 -10.45 9.93
N SER A 52 7.62 -11.01 8.82
CA SER A 52 7.23 -12.43 8.75
C SER A 52 8.42 -13.39 8.64
N ASN A 53 9.51 -12.97 8.02
CA ASN A 53 10.73 -13.74 7.84
C ASN A 53 11.95 -12.79 7.79
N PRO A 54 12.65 -12.58 8.93
CA PRO A 54 13.80 -11.67 8.98
C PRO A 54 14.95 -12.08 8.07
N ASN A 55 15.07 -13.37 7.77
CA ASN A 55 16.13 -13.90 6.92
C ASN A 55 15.89 -13.65 5.43
N VAL A 56 14.71 -13.14 5.04
CA VAL A 56 14.37 -12.88 3.62
C VAL A 56 15.27 -11.82 2.98
N MET A 57 15.79 -10.88 3.77
CA MET A 57 16.69 -9.84 3.24
C MET A 57 18.10 -10.38 2.98
N GLY A 58 18.57 -11.39 3.73
CA GLY A 58 19.94 -11.91 3.59
C GLY A 58 20.98 -10.79 3.55
N LYS A 59 21.75 -10.73 2.45
CA LYS A 59 22.73 -9.65 2.16
C LYS A 59 22.19 -8.57 1.20
N MET A 60 20.90 -8.60 0.87
CA MET A 60 20.29 -7.73 -0.12
C MET A 60 19.94 -6.36 0.49
N PRO A 61 20.29 -5.24 -0.17
CA PRO A 61 19.86 -3.93 0.29
C PRO A 61 18.35 -3.75 0.13
N GLU A 62 17.70 -3.10 1.10
CA GLU A 62 16.24 -2.89 1.14
C GLU A 62 15.71 -2.23 -0.14
N ARG A 63 16.47 -1.30 -0.71
CA ARG A 63 16.12 -0.63 -1.97
C ARG A 63 15.92 -1.63 -3.11
N ARG A 64 16.76 -2.65 -3.21
CA ARG A 64 16.65 -3.69 -4.24
C ARG A 64 15.42 -4.56 -4.01
N LEU A 65 15.11 -4.86 -2.75
CA LEU A 65 13.92 -5.63 -2.38
C LEU A 65 12.64 -4.89 -2.77
N LYS A 66 12.57 -3.58 -2.52
CA LYS A 66 11.45 -2.72 -2.98
C LYS A 66 11.30 -2.73 -4.50
N SER A 67 12.40 -2.60 -5.23
CA SER A 67 12.37 -2.66 -6.71
C SER A 67 11.88 -4.01 -7.22
N ILE A 68 12.26 -5.12 -6.59
CA ILE A 68 11.78 -6.46 -6.95
C ILE A 68 10.27 -6.55 -6.72
N VAL A 69 9.79 -6.19 -5.52
CA VAL A 69 8.35 -6.23 -5.20
C VAL A 69 7.55 -5.37 -6.20
N ARG A 70 8.02 -4.15 -6.48
CA ARG A 70 7.37 -3.28 -7.46
C ARG A 70 7.34 -3.91 -8.86
N GLY A 71 8.47 -4.46 -9.32
CA GLY A 71 8.56 -5.13 -10.61
C GLY A 71 7.61 -6.32 -10.73
N THR A 72 7.51 -7.14 -9.67
CA THR A 72 6.57 -8.27 -9.61
C THR A 72 5.12 -7.82 -9.70
N LEU A 73 4.73 -6.74 -9.02
CA LEU A 73 3.37 -6.21 -9.08
C LEU A 73 3.02 -5.66 -10.48
N VAL A 74 3.98 -5.01 -11.15
CA VAL A 74 3.79 -4.53 -12.52
C VAL A 74 3.64 -5.68 -13.50
N ALA A 75 4.52 -6.69 -13.42
CA ALA A 75 4.44 -7.88 -14.27
C ALA A 75 3.11 -8.62 -14.07
N LEU A 76 2.65 -8.75 -12.82
CA LEU A 76 1.36 -9.37 -12.51
C LEU A 76 0.18 -8.56 -13.10
N ALA A 77 0.23 -7.24 -13.03
CA ALA A 77 -0.80 -6.39 -13.62
C ALA A 77 -0.84 -6.54 -15.15
N GLN A 78 0.32 -6.66 -15.80
CA GLN A 78 0.42 -6.92 -17.24
C GLN A 78 -0.22 -8.26 -17.60
N GLU A 79 0.12 -9.34 -16.90
CA GLU A 79 -0.46 -10.67 -17.11
C GLU A 79 -2.00 -10.65 -17.00
N VAL A 80 -2.54 -9.97 -15.99
CA VAL A 80 -3.99 -9.82 -15.80
C VAL A 80 -4.63 -9.02 -16.93
N ASN A 81 -3.94 -8.00 -17.44
CA ASN A 81 -4.45 -7.17 -18.53
C ASN A 81 -4.42 -7.88 -19.88
N GLU A 82 -3.38 -8.68 -20.15
CA GLU A 82 -3.21 -9.42 -21.39
C GLU A 82 -4.13 -10.66 -21.48
N CYS A 83 -4.46 -11.27 -20.33
CA CYS A 83 -5.38 -12.40 -20.31
C CYS A 83 -6.81 -11.96 -20.68
N GLN A 84 -7.32 -12.42 -21.82
CA GLN A 84 -8.63 -11.99 -22.35
C GLN A 84 -9.80 -12.57 -21.56
N GLU A 85 -9.81 -13.88 -21.33
CA GLU A 85 -10.79 -14.61 -20.54
C GLU A 85 -10.13 -15.83 -19.89
N GLY A 86 -10.59 -16.20 -18.69
CA GLY A 86 -10.16 -17.44 -18.05
C GLY A 86 -9.82 -17.30 -16.58
N ARG A 87 -8.88 -18.12 -16.13
CA ARG A 87 -8.47 -18.20 -14.72
C ARG A 87 -6.95 -18.16 -14.64
N LEU A 88 -6.41 -17.18 -13.93
CA LEU A 88 -5.00 -17.10 -13.56
C LEU A 88 -4.85 -17.55 -12.11
N GLN A 89 -3.86 -18.40 -11.83
CA GLN A 89 -3.53 -18.84 -10.48
C GLN A 89 -2.18 -18.26 -10.09
N VAL A 90 -2.18 -17.45 -9.04
CA VAL A 90 -0.97 -16.80 -8.51
C VAL A 90 -0.67 -17.40 -7.14
N PRO A 91 0.42 -18.18 -7.01
CA PRO A 91 0.82 -18.75 -5.73
C PRO A 91 0.97 -17.67 -4.65
N GLY A 92 0.43 -17.92 -3.46
CA GLY A 92 0.46 -16.98 -2.34
C GLY A 92 -0.56 -15.83 -2.40
N LEU A 93 -1.12 -15.51 -3.57
CA LEU A 93 -2.16 -14.48 -3.72
C LEU A 93 -3.56 -15.09 -3.84
N GLY A 94 -3.73 -16.10 -4.72
CA GLY A 94 -5.01 -16.75 -4.97
C GLY A 94 -5.32 -16.99 -6.44
N ARG A 95 -6.62 -17.01 -6.77
CA ARG A 95 -7.11 -17.22 -8.14
C ARG A 95 -7.80 -15.96 -8.66
N ILE A 96 -7.32 -15.46 -9.79
CA ILE A 96 -7.91 -14.34 -10.51
C ILE A 96 -8.79 -14.92 -11.62
N THR A 97 -10.07 -14.60 -11.61
CA THR A 97 -11.02 -14.97 -12.67
C THR A 97 -11.30 -13.76 -13.53
N ILE A 98 -11.08 -13.91 -14.83
CA ILE A 98 -11.29 -12.85 -15.82
C ILE A 98 -12.45 -13.28 -16.70
N ARG A 99 -13.48 -12.44 -16.76
CA ARG A 99 -14.68 -12.65 -17.59
C ARG A 99 -14.90 -11.43 -18.47
N GLN A 100 -15.33 -11.65 -19.69
CA GLN A 100 -15.87 -10.60 -20.54
C GLN A 100 -17.40 -10.66 -20.44
N THR A 101 -18.05 -9.52 -20.30
CA THR A 101 -19.51 -9.45 -20.24
C THR A 101 -19.97 -8.32 -21.13
N GLU A 102 -20.89 -8.63 -22.03
CA GLU A 102 -21.60 -7.62 -22.82
C GLU A 102 -22.58 -6.90 -21.90
N VAL A 103 -22.40 -5.59 -21.79
CA VAL A 103 -23.25 -4.72 -21.00
C VAL A 103 -23.73 -3.63 -21.94
N GLU A 104 -25.04 -3.41 -22.01
CA GLU A 104 -25.56 -2.22 -22.67
C GLU A 104 -25.16 -1.01 -21.84
N LYS A 105 -24.34 -0.15 -22.44
CA LYS A 105 -23.97 1.14 -21.87
C LYS A 105 -24.41 2.21 -22.86
N ASP A 106 -25.27 3.10 -22.38
CA ASP A 106 -25.76 4.25 -23.14
C ASP A 106 -26.43 3.87 -24.48
N GLY A 107 -27.18 2.75 -24.50
CA GLY A 107 -27.91 2.28 -25.68
C GLY A 107 -27.05 1.57 -26.74
N SER A 108 -25.79 1.25 -26.43
CA SER A 108 -24.90 0.47 -27.30
C SER A 108 -24.29 -0.73 -26.55
N PRO A 109 -24.08 -1.87 -27.22
CA PRO A 109 -23.43 -3.02 -26.60
C PRO A 109 -21.95 -2.69 -26.36
N ALA A 110 -21.51 -2.80 -25.10
CA ALA A 110 -20.11 -2.62 -24.71
C ALA A 110 -19.57 -3.86 -23.99
N THR A 111 -18.40 -4.34 -24.41
CA THR A 111 -17.73 -5.46 -23.74
C THR A 111 -16.94 -4.95 -22.54
N VAL A 112 -17.35 -5.34 -21.34
CA VAL A 112 -16.67 -4.98 -20.09
C VAL A 112 -15.86 -6.17 -19.58
N LYS A 113 -14.56 -5.95 -19.34
CA LYS A 113 -13.68 -6.92 -18.69
C LYS A 113 -13.84 -6.84 -17.17
N ARG A 114 -14.33 -7.93 -16.56
CA ARG A 114 -14.44 -8.08 -15.10
C ARG A 114 -13.31 -8.96 -14.59
N VAL A 115 -12.55 -8.44 -13.63
CA VAL A 115 -11.46 -9.14 -12.95
C VAL A 115 -11.85 -9.37 -11.50
N MET A 116 -11.90 -10.63 -11.07
CA MET A 116 -12.28 -11.02 -9.72
C MET A 116 -11.14 -11.78 -9.04
N LEU A 117 -10.61 -11.25 -7.95
CA LEU A 117 -9.60 -11.94 -7.13
C LEU A 117 -10.29 -12.78 -6.04
N ASN A 118 -10.04 -14.08 -6.06
CA ASN A 118 -10.37 -14.99 -4.97
C ASN A 118 -9.10 -15.26 -4.16
N PRO A 119 -8.96 -14.70 -2.94
CA PRO A 119 -7.74 -14.80 -2.17
C PRO A 119 -7.42 -16.25 -1.76
N ALA A 120 -6.14 -16.57 -1.67
CA ALA A 120 -5.68 -17.85 -1.15
C ALA A 120 -6.06 -17.99 0.33
N LYS A 121 -6.52 -19.19 0.73
CA LYS A 121 -6.73 -19.50 2.14
C LYS A 121 -5.36 -19.58 2.84
N PRO A 122 -5.15 -18.91 3.98
CA PRO A 122 -3.91 -19.02 4.73
C PRO A 122 -3.73 -20.48 5.15
N LYS A 123 -2.56 -21.06 4.87
CA LYS A 123 -2.20 -22.36 5.41
C LYS A 123 -1.89 -22.17 6.89
N PRO A 124 -2.47 -22.96 7.81
CA PRO A 124 -2.04 -22.95 9.20
C PRO A 124 -0.55 -23.27 9.25
N LYS A 125 0.21 -22.50 10.03
CA LYS A 125 1.61 -22.85 10.32
C LYS A 125 1.56 -24.15 11.12
N VAL A 126 2.17 -25.21 10.57
CA VAL A 126 2.49 -26.45 11.31
C VAL A 126 3.76 -26.18 12.11
#